data_AF-A0A839EV35-F1
#
_entry.id   AF-A0A839EV35-F1
#
_cell.length_a   1.000
_cell.length_b   1.000
_cell.length_c   1.000
_cell.angle_alpha   90.00
_cell.angle_beta   90.00
_cell.angle_gamma   90.00
#
_symmetry.space_group_name_H-M   'P 1'
#
loop_
_entity.id
_entity.type
_entity.pdbx_description
1 polymer ?
#
loop_
_entity_poly.entity_id
_entity_poly.type
_entity_poly.pdbx_seq_one_letter_code
_entity_poly.pdbx_strand_id
1 'polypeptide(L)' 'MQFNYVVSTNTPAVELYRKLGFAVVGTLPKAFEHRRLGLVDVYVMFRFLQAPD' A
#
# COMPACT_ATOMS: atom_id res chain seq x y z
N MET A 1 3.18 -10.40 -6.51
CA MET A 1 2.91 -9.03 -7.01
C MET A 1 3.13 -8.03 -5.89
N GLN A 2 3.74 -6.88 -6.22
CA GLN A 2 4.06 -5.81 -5.28
C GLN A 2 3.48 -4.49 -5.76
N PHE A 3 2.85 -3.75 -4.86
CA PHE A 3 2.55 -2.33 -5.02
C PHE A 3 3.51 -1.54 -4.15
N ASN A 4 4.34 -0.73 -4.80
CA ASN A 4 5.45 -0.03 -4.15
C ASN A 4 5.03 1.22 -3.38
N TYR A 5 3.89 1.80 -3.74
CA TYR A 5 3.60 3.17 -3.37
C TYR A 5 2.10 3.38 -3.10
N VAL A 6 1.61 2.76 -2.02
CA VAL A 6 0.22 2.91 -1.57
C VAL A 6 0.16 3.95 -0.46
N VAL A 7 -0.37 5.15 -0.76
CA VAL A 7 -0.49 6.25 0.21
C VAL A 7 -1.29 5.79 1.43
N SER A 8 -0.71 5.92 2.63
CA SER A 8 -1.28 5.35 3.86
C SER A 8 -2.68 5.88 4.21
N THR A 9 -2.97 7.12 3.80
CA THR A 9 -4.26 7.78 4.03
C THR A 9 -5.30 7.50 2.94
N ASN A 10 -4.95 6.74 1.88
CA ASN A 10 -5.93 6.25 0.90
C ASN A 10 -6.60 4.99 1.43
N THR A 11 -7.40 5.14 2.48
CA THR A 11 -8.09 4.04 3.18
C THR A 11 -8.85 3.11 2.21
N PRO A 12 -9.60 3.61 1.21
CA PRO A 12 -10.29 2.73 0.25
C PRO A 12 -9.33 1.80 -0.51
N ALA A 13 -8.18 2.30 -0.97
CA ALA A 13 -7.21 1.48 -1.68
C ALA A 13 -6.54 0.46 -0.76
N VAL A 14 -6.15 0.87 0.45
CA VAL A 14 -5.53 -0.01 1.45
C VAL A 14 -6.47 -1.16 1.82
N GLU A 15 -7.74 -0.86 2.06
CA GLU A 15 -8.76 -1.88 2.38
C GLU A 15 -9.03 -2.81 1.21
N LEU A 16 -9.15 -2.27 -0.01
CA LEU A 16 -9.33 -3.08 -1.22
C LEU A 16 -8.18 -4.08 -1.38
N TYR A 17 -6.94 -3.62 -1.26
CA TYR A 17 -5.78 -4.51 -1.45
C TYR A 17 -5.68 -5.55 -0.34
N ARG A 18 -6.01 -5.21 0.90
CA ARG A 18 -6.13 -6.20 1.99
C ARG A 18 -7.17 -7.27 1.68
N LYS A 19 -8.35 -6.88 1.19
CA LYS A 19 -9.40 -7.83 0.76
C LYS A 19 -8.95 -8.71 -0.41
N LEU A 20 -8.11 -8.17 -1.30
CA LEU A 20 -7.48 -8.92 -2.39
C LEU A 20 -6.27 -9.75 -1.93
N GLY A 21 -5.99 -9.87 -0.64
CA GLY A 21 -4.93 -10.72 -0.11
C GLY A 21 -3.53 -10.11 -0.14
N PHE A 22 -3.40 -8.79 -0.28
CA PHE A 22 -2.12 -8.11 -0.11
C PHE A 22 -1.89 -7.76 1.37
N ALA A 23 -0.65 -7.90 1.82
CA ALA A 23 -0.19 -7.47 3.13
C ALA A 23 0.76 -6.27 3.00
N VAL A 24 0.75 -5.38 3.99
CA VAL A 24 1.80 -4.36 4.12
C VAL A 24 3.08 -5.06 4.56
N VAL A 25 4.13 -4.93 3.76
CA VAL A 25 5.45 -5.54 4.01
C VAL A 25 6.53 -4.50 4.31
N GLY A 26 6.21 -3.22 4.11
CA GLY A 26 7.09 -2.11 4.46
C GLY A 26 6.33 -0.80 4.52
N THR A 27 6.90 0.15 5.25
CA THR A 27 6.38 1.50 5.40
C THR A 27 7.51 2.49 5.16
N LEU A 28 7.31 3.41 4.23
CA LEU A 28 8.19 4.54 4.01
C LEU A 28 7.60 5.75 4.74
N PRO A 29 8.23 6.22 5.83
CA PRO A 29 7.69 7.32 6.60
C PRO A 29 7.75 8.63 5.82
N LYS A 30 6.69 9.45 5.92
CA LYS A 30 6.64 10.81 5.33
C LYS A 30 6.97 10.88 3.82
N ALA A 31 6.66 9.82 3.08
CA ALA A 31 7.09 9.67 1.70
C ALA A 31 6.19 10.39 0.68
N PHE A 32 4.96 10.77 1.06
CA PHE A 32 3.99 11.41 0.17
C PHE A 32 3.47 12.73 0.75
N GLU A 33 3.47 13.81 -0.05
CA GLU A 33 2.92 15.11 0.34
C GLU A 33 1.42 15.20 0.01
N HIS A 34 0.58 14.90 1.00
CA HIS A 34 -0.86 14.99 0.86
C HIS A 34 -1.33 16.43 1.04
N ARG A 35 -2.04 16.97 0.03
CA ARG A 35 -2.49 18.39 -0.04
C ARG A 35 -3.15 18.94 1.24
N ARG A 36 -3.84 18.10 2.01
CA ARG A 36 -4.51 18.50 3.27
C ARG A 36 -3.85 17.97 4.55
N LEU A 37 -3.05 16.92 4.46
CA LEU A 37 -2.54 16.18 5.64
C LEU A 37 -1.03 16.34 5.83
N GLY A 38 -0.37 17.07 4.92
CA GLY A 38 1.08 17.20 4.90
C GLY A 38 1.76 15.89 4.52
N LEU A 39 2.97 15.68 5.05
CA LEU A 39 3.74 14.46 4.79
C LEU A 39 3.12 13.26 5.49
N VAL A 40 2.72 12.26 4.71
CA VAL A 40 2.14 11.02 5.19
C VAL A 40 2.96 9.83 4.73
N ASP A 41 2.80 8.72 5.43
CA ASP A 41 3.50 7.48 5.13
C ASP A 41 2.97 6.83 3.85
N VAL A 42 3.78 5.95 3.28
CA VAL A 42 3.44 5.12 2.13
C VAL A 42 3.73 3.68 2.45
N TYR A 43 2.84 2.77 2.06
CA TYR A 43 3.02 1.34 2.21
C TYR A 43 3.58 0.70 0.95
N VAL A 44 4.52 -0.24 1.16
CA VAL A 44 4.80 -1.31 0.19
C VAL A 44 3.86 -2.46 0.55
N MET A 45 3.03 -2.89 -0.41
CA MET A 45 2.10 -3.99 -0.24
C MET A 45 2.45 -5.15 -1.16
N PHE A 46 2.42 -6.38 -0.65
CA PHE A 46 2.80 -7.57 -1.39
C PHE A 46 1.74 -8.68 -1.25
N ARG A 47 1.53 -9.40 -2.35
CA ARG A 47 0.78 -10.66 -2.39
C ARG A 47 1.58 -11.68 -3.20
N PHE A 48 1.83 -12.85 -2.64
CA PHE A 48 2.37 -13.95 -3.42
C PHE A 48 1.33 -14.42 -4.45
N LEU A 49 1.73 -14.58 -5.71
CA LEU A 49 0.88 -15.15 -6.76
C LEU A 49 1.50 -16.50 -7.11
N GLN A 50 0.75 -17.59 -6.90
CA GLN A 50 1.15 -18.89 -7.46
C GLN A 50 1.12 -18.82 -8.98
N ALA A 51 2.03 -19.54 -9.62
CA ALA A 51 1.95 -19.73 -11.06
C ALA A 51 0.63 -20.47 -11.39
N PRO A 52 -0.03 -20.15 -12.51
CA PRO A 52 -1.09 -21.01 -13.04
C PRO A 52 -0.53 -22.42 -13.27
N ASP A 53 -1.37 -23.44 -13.07
CA ASP A 53 -1.07 -24.82 -13.45
C ASP A 53 -0.87 -24.96 -14.97
#